data_AF-A0A4S8IPJ7-F1
#
_entry.id   AF-A0A4S8IPJ7-F1
#
_cell.length_a   1.000
_cell.length_b   1.000
_cell.length_c   1.000
_cell.angle_alpha   90.00
_cell.angle_beta   90.00
_cell.angle_gamma   90.00
#
_symmetry.space_group_name_H-M   'P 1'
#
loop_
_entity.id
_entity.type
_entity.pdbx_description
1 polymer ?
#
loop_
_entity_poly.entity_id
_entity_poly.type
_entity_poly.pdbx_seq_one_letter_code
_entity_poly.pdbx_strand_id
1 'polypeptide(L)' 'MGANDHPSSLLSISSLVYCMRTENIDSVMCNGQWIMKDHKILNVNEEEVTSLAMQASDDLLRRAGIYLPKRMNYL' A
#
# COMPACT_ATOMS: atom_id res chain seq x y z
N MET A 1 22.51 9.20 38.58
CA MET A 1 22.58 10.21 37.51
C MET A 1 22.79 9.44 36.19
N GLY A 2 21.84 9.19 35.30
CA GLY A 2 20.43 9.55 35.25
C GLY A 2 19.65 8.39 34.59
N ALA A 3 18.52 8.05 35.18
CA ALA A 3 17.53 7.15 34.60
C ALA A 3 16.65 7.98 33.66
N ASN A 4 16.88 7.89 32.35
CA ASN A 4 16.09 8.58 31.33
C ASN A 4 15.58 7.63 30.22
N ASP A 5 15.38 6.35 30.53
CA ASP A 5 14.57 5.50 29.66
C ASP A 5 13.09 5.69 30.04
N HIS A 6 12.45 6.67 29.40
CA HIS A 6 11.01 6.87 29.52
C HIS A 6 10.28 5.68 28.86
N PRO A 7 9.27 5.06 29.49
CA PRO A 7 8.49 3.95 28.93
C PRO A 7 7.73 4.31 27.64
N SER A 8 7.70 5.58 27.27
CA SER A 8 7.07 6.13 26.06
C SER A 8 7.76 5.70 24.75
N SER A 9 9.06 5.42 24.75
CA SER A 9 9.80 5.04 23.53
C SER A 9 9.57 3.58 23.09
N LEU A 10 9.28 2.68 24.04
CA LEU A 10 8.85 1.31 23.72
C LEU A 10 7.46 1.30 23.08
N LEU A 11 6.59 2.25 23.47
CA LEU A 11 5.27 2.40 22.88
C LEU A 11 5.34 2.77 21.40
N SER A 12 6.30 3.61 20.98
CA SER A 12 6.42 4.03 19.57
C SER A 12 6.91 2.90 18.65
N ILE A 13 7.88 2.09 19.09
CA ILE A 13 8.33 0.92 18.33
C ILE A 13 7.22 -0.14 18.26
N SER A 14 6.57 -0.42 19.40
CA SER A 14 5.45 -1.36 19.44
C SER A 14 4.31 -0.91 18.52
N SER A 15 3.97 0.37 18.50
CA SER A 15 2.94 0.92 17.62
C SER A 15 3.34 0.82 16.15
N LEU A 16 4.63 1.05 15.84
CA LEU A 16 5.16 0.89 14.49
C LEU A 16 5.06 -0.56 13.99
N VAL A 17 5.28 -1.54 14.86
CA VAL A 17 5.24 -2.96 14.46
C VAL A 17 3.81 -3.52 14.43
N TYR A 18 2.97 -3.17 15.41
CA TYR A 18 1.67 -3.82 15.60
C TYR A 18 0.46 -3.00 15.13
N CYS A 19 0.56 -1.66 15.10
CA CYS A 19 -0.59 -0.80 14.83
C CYS A 19 -0.52 -0.09 13.48
N MET A 20 0.69 0.20 12.97
CA MET A 20 0.84 0.86 11.68
C MET A 20 0.34 -0.01 10.53
N ARG A 21 -0.41 0.61 9.63
CA ARG A 21 -0.85 0.05 8.35
C ARG A 21 -0.16 0.77 7.20
N THR A 22 -0.11 0.14 6.03
CA THR A 22 0.52 0.71 4.83
C THR A 22 -0.08 2.08 4.46
N GLU A 23 -1.39 2.27 4.67
CA GLU A 23 -2.11 3.54 4.45
C GLU A 23 -1.63 4.69 5.35
N ASN A 24 -0.96 4.38 6.48
CA ASN A 24 -0.45 5.39 7.39
C ASN A 24 0.89 5.99 6.94
N ILE A 25 1.50 5.47 5.88
CA ILE A 25 2.72 6.02 5.30
C ILE A 25 2.35 7.23 4.42
N ASP A 26 2.92 8.39 4.73
CA ASP A 26 2.72 9.62 3.98
C ASP A 26 3.70 9.76 2.79
N SER A 27 4.99 9.51 3.03
CA SER A 27 6.05 9.75 2.05
C SER A 27 7.16 8.69 2.13
N VAL A 28 7.77 8.35 0.99
CA VAL A 28 8.86 7.37 0.85
C VAL A 28 9.99 7.96 0.03
N MET A 29 11.22 7.88 0.55
CA MET A 29 12.44 8.30 -0.13
C MET A 29 13.44 7.13 -0.20
N CYS A 30 14.09 6.98 -1.35
CA CYS A 30 15.20 6.06 -1.54
C CYS A 30 16.33 6.78 -2.27
N ASN A 31 17.57 6.65 -1.80
CA ASN A 31 18.75 7.28 -2.41
C ASN A 31 18.59 8.80 -2.68
N GLY A 32 17.91 9.52 -1.78
CA GLY A 32 17.66 10.95 -1.92
C GLY A 32 16.55 11.32 -2.92
N GLN A 33 15.90 10.34 -3.53
CA GLN A 33 14.80 10.53 -4.47
C GLN A 33 13.46 10.16 -3.81
N TRP A 34 12.46 11.02 -3.98
CA TRP A 34 11.10 10.73 -3.56
C TRP A 34 10.48 9.70 -4.49
N ILE A 35 9.99 8.60 -3.91
CA ILE A 35 9.19 7.58 -4.60
C ILE A 35 7.71 7.86 -4.39
N MET A 36 7.35 8.29 -3.17
CA MET A 36 6.01 8.68 -2.79
C MET A 36 6.07 9.95 -1.95
N LYS A 37 5.16 10.89 -2.17
CA LYS A 37 5.05 12.11 -1.37
C LYS A 37 3.61 12.56 -1.27
N ASP A 38 3.19 13.00 -0.09
CA ASP A 38 1.82 13.47 0.17
C ASP A 38 0.78 12.42 -0.28
N HIS A 39 1.03 11.15 0.04
CA HIS A 39 0.25 9.97 -0.38
C HIS A 39 0.15 9.71 -1.89
N LYS A 40 1.01 10.30 -2.72
CA LYS A 40 1.03 10.07 -4.18
C LYS A 40 2.32 9.42 -4.64
N ILE A 41 2.22 8.34 -5.42
CA ILE A 41 3.39 7.73 -6.04
C ILE A 41 3.85 8.61 -7.20
N LEU A 42 5.11 9.04 -7.18
CA LEU A 42 5.62 10.03 -8.14
C LEU A 42 6.08 9.41 -9.47
N ASN A 43 6.36 8.11 -9.46
CA ASN A 43 6.98 7.39 -10.57
C ASN A 43 5.99 6.49 -11.32
N VAL A 44 4.70 6.51 -10.97
CA VAL A 44 3.68 5.61 -11.50
C VAL A 44 2.39 6.39 -11.77
N ASN A 45 1.72 6.08 -12.87
CA ASN A 45 0.34 6.52 -13.09
C ASN A 45 -0.63 5.49 -12.49
N GLU A 46 -1.19 5.80 -11.33
CA GLU A 46 -2.03 4.88 -10.55
C GLU A 46 -3.32 4.45 -11.29
N GLU A 47 -3.91 5.36 -12.07
CA GLU A 47 -5.11 5.07 -12.87
C GLU A 47 -4.80 4.07 -13.99
N GLU A 48 -3.67 4.27 -14.67
CA GLU A 48 -3.20 3.36 -15.72
C GLU A 48 -2.91 1.97 -15.18
N VAL A 49 -2.22 1.88 -14.02
CA VAL A 49 -1.95 0.59 -13.37
C VAL A 49 -3.24 -0.13 -13.02
N THR A 50 -4.23 0.58 -12.49
CA THR A 50 -5.54 -0.01 -12.15
C THR A 50 -6.26 -0.53 -13.40
N SER A 51 -6.28 0.26 -14.47
CA SER A 51 -6.88 -0.15 -15.75
C SER A 51 -6.20 -1.37 -16.36
N LEU A 52 -4.86 -1.40 -16.37
CA LEU A 52 -4.09 -2.54 -16.88
C LEU A 52 -4.30 -3.79 -16.03
N ALA A 53 -4.35 -3.65 -14.70
CA ALA A 53 -4.63 -4.77 -13.79
C ALA A 53 -6.03 -5.35 -14.05
N MET A 54 -7.04 -4.50 -14.25
CA MET A 54 -8.39 -4.93 -14.60
C MET A 54 -8.41 -5.70 -15.92
N GLN A 55 -7.79 -5.17 -16.97
CA GLN A 55 -7.72 -5.84 -18.28
C GLN A 55 -7.01 -7.20 -18.18
N ALA A 56 -5.89 -7.26 -17.45
CA ALA A 56 -5.16 -8.50 -17.24
C ALA A 56 -6.02 -9.53 -16.47
N SER A 57 -6.76 -9.08 -15.46
CA SER A 57 -7.64 -9.97 -14.69
C SER A 57 -8.78 -10.55 -15.54
N ASP A 58 -9.40 -9.74 -16.40
CA ASP A 58 -10.45 -10.19 -17.32
C ASP A 58 -9.92 -11.21 -18.35
N ASP A 59 -8.74 -10.95 -18.93
CA ASP A 59 -8.11 -11.90 -19.85
C ASP A 59 -7.82 -13.25 -19.19
N LEU A 60 -7.34 -13.23 -17.94
CA LEU A 60 -7.09 -14.45 -17.17
C LEU A 60 -8.38 -15.24 -16.94
N LEU A 61 -9.48 -14.59 -16.54
CA LEU A 61 -10.77 -15.25 -16.34
C LEU A 61 -11.31 -15.84 -17.64
N ARG A 62 -11.25 -15.08 -18.72
CA ARG A 62 -11.68 -15.51 -20.05
C ARG A 62 -10.90 -16.73 -20.53
N ARG A 63 -9.58 -16.72 -20.37
CA ARG A 63 -8.70 -17.85 -20.74
C ARG A 63 -8.93 -19.09 -19.89
N ALA A 64 -9.34 -18.92 -18.63
CA ALA A 64 -9.70 -20.01 -17.74
C ALA A 64 -11.14 -20.50 -17.92
N GLY A 65 -11.96 -19.83 -18.74
CA GLY A 65 -13.39 -20.14 -18.88
C GLY A 65 -14.21 -19.87 -17.62
N ILE A 66 -13.73 -18.97 -16.74
CA ILE A 66 -14.36 -18.66 -15.45
C ILE A 66 -15.33 -17.50 -15.64
N TYR A 67 -16.60 -17.70 -15.24
CA TYR A 67 -17.61 -16.65 -15.19
C TYR A 67 -17.86 -16.22 -13.75
N LEU A 68 -17.54 -14.97 -13.42
CA LEU A 68 -17.82 -14.41 -12.11
C LEU A 68 -19.30 -13.99 -12.01
N PRO A 69 -20.04 -14.44 -10.98
CA PRO A 69 -21.41 -13.99 -10.77
C PRO A 69 -21.41 -12.51 -10.38
N LYS A 70 -22.47 -11.77 -10.78
CA LYS A 70 -22.60 -10.31 -10.56
C LYS A 70 -22.37 -9.85 -9.11
N ARG A 71 -22.65 -10.70 -8.11
CA ARG A 71 -22.41 -10.43 -6.68
C ARG A 71 -20.92 -10.41 -6.26
N MET A 72 -20.05 -10.99 -7.09
CA MET A 72 -18.60 -11.05 -6.89
C MET A 72 -17.85 -10.12 -7.87
N ASN A 73 -18.58 -9.44 -8.74
CA ASN A 73 -18.01 -8.45 -9.65
C ASN A 73 -17.84 -7.14 -8.86
N TYR A 74 -16.63 -6.91 -8.36
CA TYR A 74 -16.23 -5.63 -7.76
C TYR A 74 -15.79 -4.68 -8.89
N LEU A 75 -16.77 -4.27 -9.70
CA LEU A 75 -16.66 -3.17 -10.67
C LEU A 75 -17.84 -2.23 -10.45
#